data_AF-A0A9D7RG86-F1
#
_entry.id   AF-A0A9D7RG86-F1
#
_cell.length_a   1.000
_cell.length_b   1.000
_cell.length_c   1.000
_cell.angle_alpha   90.00
_cell.angle_beta   90.00
_cell.angle_gamma   90.00
#
_symmetry.space_group_name_H-M   'P 1'
#
loop_
_entity.id
_entity.type
_entity.pdbx_description
1 polymer ?
#
loop_
_entity_poly.entity_id
_entity_poly.type
_entity_poly.pdbx_seq_one_letter_code
_entity_poly.pdbx_strand_id
1 'polypeptide(L)'
;MESKTLLSLNADVDRTFTLEERYTDQNLNSKTSGTWTVDGDIVTLTSESGSTKYEVMEKGLVSFNTNGSKRDDATAKKYLLRKVKGE
;
A
#
# COMPACT_ATOMS: atom_id res chain seq x y z
N MET A 1 7.84 12.08 -13.36
CA MET A 1 8.07 10.98 -12.41
C MET A 1 6.88 10.06 -12.48
N GLU A 2 6.93 9.12 -13.42
CA GLU A 2 5.98 8.03 -13.50
C GLU A 2 6.47 6.90 -12.60
N SER A 3 5.61 6.45 -11.70
CA SER A 3 5.85 5.27 -10.87
C SER A 3 4.64 4.35 -10.92
N LYS A 4 4.91 3.05 -10.80
CA LYS A 4 3.89 2.02 -10.68
C LYS A 4 4.11 1.27 -9.38
N THR A 5 3.05 1.18 -8.58
CA THR A 5 3.04 0.45 -7.31
C THR A 5 2.07 -0.72 -7.42
N LEU A 6 2.52 -1.90 -7.02
CA LEU A 6 1.69 -3.10 -6.90
C LEU A 6 1.80 -3.63 -5.46
N LEU A 7 0.66 -3.78 -4.80
CA LEU A 7 0.58 -4.33 -3.45
C LEU A 7 -0.23 -5.62 -3.49
N SER A 8 0.42 -6.71 -3.08
CA SER A 8 -0.19 -8.02 -2.89
C SER A 8 -0.34 -8.28 -1.41
N LEU A 9 -1.58 -8.46 -0.95
CA LEU A 9 -1.90 -8.89 0.41
C LEU A 9 -2.25 -10.36 0.38
N ASN A 10 -1.41 -11.19 0.98
CA ASN A 10 -1.63 -12.62 1.09
C ASN A 10 -2.39 -12.89 2.40
N ALA A 11 -3.53 -13.59 2.30
CA ALA A 11 -4.33 -14.00 3.45
C ALA A 11 -3.89 -15.37 3.99
N ASP A 12 -2.60 -15.68 3.85
CA ASP A 12 -1.99 -16.87 4.45
C ASP A 12 -1.97 -16.77 5.98
N VAL A 13 -1.57 -17.84 6.67
CA VAL A 13 -1.56 -17.92 8.15
C VAL A 13 -0.75 -16.78 8.76
N ASP A 14 0.34 -16.38 8.10
CA ASP A 14 1.26 -15.35 8.58
C ASP A 14 0.85 -13.94 8.12
N ARG A 15 -0.21 -13.83 7.30
CA ARG A 15 -0.73 -12.58 6.72
C ARG A 15 0.39 -11.74 6.12
N THR A 16 1.03 -12.28 5.09
CA THR A 16 2.18 -11.62 4.46
C THR A 16 1.77 -10.63 3.38
N PHE A 17 2.63 -9.66 3.07
CA PHE A 17 2.46 -8.80 1.90
C PHE A 17 3.74 -8.71 1.07
N THR A 18 3.55 -8.29 -0.18
CA THR A 18 4.63 -7.85 -1.06
C THR A 18 4.22 -6.54 -1.72
N LEU A 19 5.08 -5.53 -1.63
CA LEU A 19 4.95 -4.22 -2.25
C LEU A 19 6.07 -4.07 -3.28
N GLU A 20 5.70 -3.88 -4.54
CA GLU A 20 6.61 -3.66 -5.66
C GLU A 20 6.43 -2.26 -6.21
N GLU A 21 7.52 -1.51 -6.30
CA GLU A 21 7.54 -0.15 -6.83
C GLU A 21 8.51 -0.07 -8.00
N ARG A 22 8.01 0.41 -9.13
CA ARG A 22 8.81 0.62 -10.34
C ARG A 22 8.81 2.09 -10.71
N TYR A 23 9.99 2.69 -10.75
CA TYR A 23 10.21 4.08 -11.15
C TYR A 23 10.72 4.07 -12.59
N THR A 24 9.84 4.34 -13.55
CA THR A 24 10.14 4.16 -14.98
C THR A 24 11.19 5.13 -15.48
N ASP A 25 11.21 6.37 -14.97
CA ASP A 25 12.20 7.39 -15.32
C ASP A 25 13.64 7.02 -14.89
N GLN A 26 13.80 6.19 -13.85
CA GLN A 26 15.11 5.87 -13.26
C GLN A 26 15.54 4.42 -13.50
N ASN A 27 14.72 3.63 -14.19
CA ASN A 27 14.88 2.18 -14.31
C ASN A 27 15.17 1.49 -12.96
N LEU A 28 14.55 1.99 -11.89
CA LEU A 28 14.72 1.51 -10.53
C LEU A 28 13.50 0.68 -10.12
N ASN A 29 13.75 -0.48 -9.53
CA ASN A 29 12.75 -1.34 -8.92
C ASN A 29 13.06 -1.51 -7.42
N SER A 30 12.04 -1.35 -6.60
CA SER A 30 12.08 -1.68 -5.18
C SER A 30 11.06 -2.77 -4.89
N LYS A 31 11.42 -3.69 -3.99
CA LYS A 31 10.54 -4.73 -3.50
C LYS A 31 10.64 -4.77 -1.98
N THR A 32 9.50 -4.68 -1.32
CA THR A 32 9.38 -4.74 0.14
C THR A 32 8.41 -5.83 0.52
N SER A 33 8.73 -6.61 1.54
CA SER A 33 7.87 -7.67 2.07
C SER A 33 7.77 -7.54 3.58
N GLY A 34 6.73 -8.14 4.15
CA GLY A 34 6.48 -8.11 5.58
C GLY A 34 5.12 -8.71 5.91
N THR A 35 4.56 -8.32 7.06
CA THR A 35 3.24 -8.76 7.52
C THR A 35 2.24 -7.62 7.50
N TRP A 36 0.95 -7.94 7.47
CA TRP A 36 -0.11 -6.95 7.54
C TRP A 36 -1.17 -7.30 8.57
N THR A 37 -1.73 -6.25 9.16
CA THR A 37 -2.85 -6.33 10.10
C THR A 37 -3.99 -5.41 9.66
N VAL A 38 -5.19 -5.67 10.17
CA VAL A 38 -6.38 -4.84 9.95
C VAL A 38 -6.97 -4.48 11.31
N ASP A 39 -7.25 -3.21 11.50
CA ASP A 39 -7.99 -2.65 12.63
C ASP A 39 -9.06 -1.69 12.08
N GLY A 40 -10.32 -2.12 12.14
CA GLY A 40 -11.43 -1.45 11.44
C GLY A 40 -11.13 -1.28 9.95
N ASP A 41 -11.16 -0.03 9.48
CA ASP A 41 -10.87 0.33 8.08
C ASP A 41 -9.38 0.66 7.85
N ILE A 42 -8.48 0.27 8.76
CA ILE A 42 -7.04 0.57 8.64
C ILE A 42 -6.25 -0.71 8.40
N VAL A 43 -5.55 -0.78 7.27
CA VAL A 43 -4.52 -1.79 6.99
C VAL A 43 -3.17 -1.22 7.42
N THR A 44 -2.43 -1.95 8.24
CA THR A 44 -1.04 -1.61 8.59
C THR A 44 -0.10 -2.64 7.97
N LEU A 45 0.82 -2.18 7.12
CA LEU A 45 1.92 -2.99 6.58
C LEU A 45 3.15 -2.80 7.45
N THR A 46 3.73 -3.88 7.97
CA THR A 46 4.94 -3.86 8.81
C THR A 46 6.06 -4.60 8.10
N SER A 47 7.14 -3.91 7.79
CA SER A 47 8.38 -4.48 7.25
C SER A 47 9.56 -4.14 8.16
N GLU A 48 10.74 -4.66 7.83
CA GLU A 48 11.98 -4.34 8.56
C GLU A 48 12.30 -2.84 8.58
N SER A 49 11.88 -2.10 7.55
CA SER A 49 12.14 -0.66 7.42
C SER A 49 11.13 0.22 8.16
N GLY A 50 10.08 -0.36 8.75
CA GLY A 50 9.06 0.36 9.50
C GLY A 50 7.65 -0.07 9.13
N SER A 51 6.67 0.76 9.51
CA SER A 51 5.25 0.50 9.25
C SER A 51 4.61 1.59 8.41
N THR A 52 3.69 1.20 7.53
CA THR A 52 2.91 2.10 6.69
C THR A 52 1.43 1.80 6.84
N LYS A 53 0.61 2.84 6.97
CA LYS A 53 -0.84 2.72 7.16
C LYS A 53 -1.60 3.10 5.90
N TYR A 54 -2.66 2.35 5.64
CA TYR A 54 -3.60 2.56 4.55
C TYR A 54 -5.03 2.52 5.07
N GLU A 55 -5.88 3.37 4.53
CA GLU A 55 -7.32 3.34 4.76
C GLU A 55 -7.97 2.47 3.68
N VAL A 56 -8.86 1.58 4.11
CA VAL A 56 -9.68 0.75 3.25
C VAL A 56 -10.83 1.60 2.71
N MET A 57 -10.88 1.70 1.39
CA MET A 57 -11.95 2.36 0.66
C MET A 57 -12.61 1.33 -0.26
N GLU A 58 -13.85 1.60 -0.68
CA GLU A 58 -14.60 0.71 -1.59
C GLU A 58 -13.79 0.28 -2.83
N LYS A 59 -12.96 1.18 -3.36
CA LYS A 59 -12.17 0.98 -4.59
C LYS A 59 -10.74 0.50 -4.36
N GLY A 60 -10.29 0.33 -3.13
CA GLY A 60 -8.92 -0.08 -2.81
C GLY A 60 -8.37 0.53 -1.54
N LEU A 61 -7.07 0.82 -1.52
CA LEU A 61 -6.35 1.31 -0.34
C LEU A 61 -5.79 2.71 -0.59
N VAL A 62 -5.95 3.62 0.37
CA VAL A 62 -5.39 4.98 0.30
C VAL A 62 -4.32 5.12 1.38
N SER A 63 -3.11 5.51 1.01
CA SER A 63 -2.05 5.72 2.00
C SER A 63 -2.35 6.93 2.88
N PHE A 64 -2.02 6.81 4.16
CA PHE A 64 -2.06 7.94 5.08
C PHE A 64 -1.00 8.99 4.70
N ASN A 65 -1.15 10.20 5.25
CA ASN A 65 -0.08 11.20 5.21
C ASN A 65 1.11 10.74 6.06
N THR A 66 2.28 11.32 5.81
CA THR A 66 3.52 11.03 6.57
C THR A 66 3.39 11.39 8.06
N ASN A 67 2.52 12.34 8.40
CA ASN A 67 2.20 12.71 9.79
C ASN A 67 1.15 11.78 10.44
N GLY A 68 0.70 10.73 9.77
CA GLY A 68 -0.26 9.76 10.30
C GLY A 68 -1.74 10.17 10.22
N SER A 69 -2.06 11.31 9.59
CA SER A 69 -3.44 11.73 9.33
C SER A 69 -4.00 11.12 8.03
N LYS A 70 -5.33 11.02 7.93
CA LYS A 70 -6.01 10.66 6.68
C LYS A 70 -5.81 11.74 5.61
N ARG A 71 -5.80 11.32 4.34
CA ARG A 71 -5.77 12.26 3.20
C ARG A 71 -7.15 12.83 2.95
N ASP A 72 -7.22 14.07 2.46
CA ASP A 72 -8.46 14.64 1.96
C ASP A 72 -8.88 13.98 0.64
N ASP A 73 -10.15 14.12 0.24
CA ASP A 73 -10.70 13.46 -0.95
C ASP A 73 -9.98 13.81 -2.26
N ALA A 74 -9.41 15.01 -2.38
CA ALA A 74 -8.73 15.44 -3.59
C ALA A 74 -7.35 14.78 -3.71
N THR A 75 -6.60 14.71 -2.61
CA THR A 75 -5.30 14.02 -2.60
C THR A 75 -5.45 12.50 -2.54
N ALA A 76 -6.43 11.96 -1.83
CA ALA A 76 -6.69 10.52 -1.71
C ALA A 76 -6.75 9.81 -3.07
N LYS A 77 -7.37 10.43 -4.08
CA LYS A 77 -7.47 9.89 -5.45
C LYS A 77 -6.12 9.62 -6.09
N LYS A 78 -5.09 10.42 -5.77
CA LYS A 78 -3.72 10.27 -6.30
C LYS A 78 -2.94 9.14 -5.62
N TYR A 79 -3.33 8.79 -4.40
CA TYR A 79 -2.67 7.77 -3.58
C TYR A 79 -3.52 6.50 -3.43
N LEU A 80 -4.56 6.36 -4.25
CA LEU A 80 -5.42 5.18 -4.29
C LEU A 80 -4.73 4.04 -5.03
N LEU A 81 -4.33 3.03 -4.28
CA LEU A 81 -4.00 1.71 -4.82
C LEU A 81 -5.31 0.98 -5.13
N ARG A 82 -5.68 0.96 -6.41
CA ARG A 82 -6.93 0.32 -6.84
C ARG A 82 -6.85 -1.18 -6.63
N LYS A 83 -7.94 -1.76 -6.12
CA LYS A 83 -8.07 -3.22 -6.04
C LYS A 83 -8.05 -3.79 -7.45
N VAL A 84 -7.09 -4.66 -7.72
CA VAL A 84 -7.08 -5.53 -8.91
C VAL A 84 -7.52 -6.92 -8.46
N LYS A 85 -8.21 -7.67 -9.33
CA LYS A 85 -8.45 -9.09 -9.06
C LYS A 85 -7.08 -9.78 -9.06
N GLY A 86 -6.71 -10.43 -7.96
CA GLY A 86 -5.60 -11.37 -7.98
C GLY A 86 -5.95 -12.51 -8.93
N GLU A 87 -4.99 -12.90 -9.77
CA GLU A 87 -5.07 -14.12 -10.59
C GLU A 87 -4.97 -15.37 -9.73
#